data_AF-A0A031HZ48-F1
#
_entry.id   AF-A0A031HZ48-F1
#
_cell.length_a   1.000
_cell.length_b   1.000
_cell.length_c   1.000
_cell.angle_alpha   90.00
_cell.angle_beta   90.00
_cell.angle_gamma   90.00
#
_symmetry.space_group_name_H-M   'P 1'
#
loop_
_entity.id
_entity.type
_entity.pdbx_description
1 polymer ?
#
loop_
_entity_poly.entity_id
_entity_poly.type
_entity_poly.pdbx_seq_one_letter_code
_entity_poly.pdbx_strand_id
1 'polypeptide(L)'
;MSEPPSAYLKVTIARAGFDRWLAAKPPVAQQWDDWRTIGMRWRSDGGTTLPEMRDETLAGILDEASKDLARFATNARALLCFFANLGCDEGLHIAAYDTTDSHFLAGTLTWSENLGEIIACLTLMRGVADYLAPGERGTAVIHNYIWGGDGRDATAAALDIGAAGKSRLLPPDAWPGVVAGFQPVVDAMLDHRLPETYPIRLEPALQRHRIGGTAPTAN
;
A
#
# COMPACT_ATOMS: atom_id res chain seq x y z
N MET A 1 15.68 -11.03 14.68
CA MET A 1 14.32 -10.85 14.13
C MET A 1 14.43 -9.82 13.03
N SER A 2 13.93 -10.09 11.82
CA SER A 2 13.75 -9.04 10.82
C SER A 2 12.59 -8.17 11.30
N GLU A 3 12.80 -6.87 11.38
CA GLU A 3 11.68 -5.95 11.59
C GLU A 3 10.87 -5.84 10.29
N PRO A 4 9.53 -5.79 10.41
CA PRO A 4 8.64 -5.82 9.25
C PRO A 4 8.86 -4.59 8.37
N PRO A 5 8.69 -4.72 7.03
CA PRO A 5 8.73 -3.57 6.14
C PRO A 5 7.62 -2.58 6.47
N SER A 6 7.78 -1.32 6.08
CA SER A 6 6.71 -0.33 6.06
C SER A 6 5.98 -0.34 4.71
N ALA A 7 4.74 0.16 4.68
CA ALA A 7 3.96 0.31 3.47
C ALA A 7 3.24 1.66 3.46
N TYR A 8 3.44 2.47 2.41
CA TYR A 8 2.86 3.81 2.30
C TYR A 8 2.32 4.11 0.91
N LEU A 9 1.28 4.93 0.86
CA LEU A 9 0.66 5.54 -0.31
C LEU A 9 0.53 7.03 -0.05
N LYS A 10 0.99 7.86 -0.99
CA LYS A 10 0.73 9.31 -1.01
C LYS A 10 0.15 9.69 -2.37
N VAL A 11 -1.01 10.33 -2.37
CA VAL A 11 -1.71 10.74 -3.58
C VAL A 11 -2.14 12.19 -3.47
N THR A 12 -1.89 12.97 -4.52
CA THR A 12 -2.64 14.20 -4.78
C THR A 12 -3.98 13.79 -5.35
N ILE A 13 -5.06 14.03 -4.62
CA ILE A 13 -6.40 13.64 -5.04
C ILE A 13 -7.43 14.56 -4.39
N ALA A 14 -8.39 15.06 -5.16
CA ALA A 14 -9.51 15.81 -4.62
C ALA A 14 -10.42 14.92 -3.76
N ARG A 15 -11.05 15.51 -2.73
CA ARG A 15 -11.99 14.82 -1.82
C ARG A 15 -13.05 13.98 -2.57
N ALA A 16 -13.63 14.52 -3.64
CA ALA A 16 -14.62 13.81 -4.44
C ALA A 16 -14.05 12.58 -5.19
N GLY A 17 -12.78 12.65 -5.64
CA GLY A 17 -12.09 11.49 -6.21
C GLY A 17 -11.86 10.41 -5.15
N PHE A 18 -11.37 10.83 -3.98
CA PHE A 18 -11.12 9.97 -2.84
C PHE A 18 -12.37 9.27 -2.31
N ASP A 19 -13.48 10.00 -2.14
CA ASP A 19 -14.74 9.41 -1.68
C ASP A 19 -15.25 8.34 -2.65
N ARG A 20 -15.13 8.58 -3.96
CA ARG A 20 -15.47 7.59 -4.99
C ARG A 20 -14.54 6.37 -4.94
N TRP A 21 -13.24 6.58 -4.74
CA TRP A 21 -12.29 5.49 -4.58
C TRP A 21 -12.63 4.64 -3.35
N LEU A 22 -12.89 5.27 -2.19
CA LEU A 22 -13.24 4.59 -0.94
C LEU A 22 -14.51 3.74 -1.04
N ALA A 23 -15.50 4.21 -1.79
CA ALA A 23 -16.78 3.52 -1.98
C ALA A 23 -16.73 2.40 -3.04
N ALA A 24 -15.71 2.39 -3.90
CA ALA A 24 -15.58 1.40 -4.96
C ALA A 24 -15.15 0.03 -4.45
N LYS A 25 -15.39 -1.00 -5.27
CA LYS A 25 -14.88 -2.35 -5.01
C LYS A 25 -13.36 -2.41 -5.23
N PRO A 26 -12.64 -3.26 -4.46
CA PRO A 26 -11.24 -3.53 -4.74
C PRO A 26 -10.97 -4.02 -6.16
N PRO A 27 -9.88 -3.55 -6.79
CA PRO A 27 -9.46 -4.05 -8.10
C PRO A 27 -8.89 -5.46 -7.98
N VAL A 28 -8.63 -6.08 -9.13
CA VAL A 28 -8.01 -7.40 -9.23
C VAL A 28 -6.56 -7.25 -9.71
N ALA A 29 -5.66 -8.06 -9.16
CA ALA A 29 -4.22 -7.98 -9.44
C ALA A 29 -3.89 -8.22 -10.92
N GLN A 30 -4.70 -8.99 -11.63
CA GLN A 30 -4.54 -9.32 -13.06
C GLN A 30 -4.69 -8.12 -14.00
N GLN A 31 -5.12 -6.95 -13.50
CA GLN A 31 -5.14 -5.71 -14.30
C GLN A 31 -3.75 -5.21 -14.69
N TRP A 32 -2.71 -5.70 -14.02
CA TRP A 32 -1.31 -5.33 -14.28
C TRP A 32 -0.43 -6.55 -14.53
N ASP A 33 0.61 -6.36 -15.34
CA ASP A 33 1.50 -7.40 -15.85
C ASP A 33 2.96 -7.24 -15.37
N ASP A 34 3.28 -6.11 -14.74
CA ASP A 34 4.62 -5.74 -14.30
C ASP A 34 5.02 -6.35 -12.94
N TRP A 35 4.21 -7.25 -12.37
CA TRP A 35 4.41 -7.82 -11.04
C TRP A 35 5.79 -8.45 -10.83
N ARG A 36 6.40 -9.00 -11.88
CA ARG A 36 7.74 -9.61 -11.83
C ARG A 36 8.86 -8.64 -11.46
N THR A 37 8.59 -7.34 -11.44
CA THR A 37 9.54 -6.28 -11.08
C THR A 37 9.57 -5.97 -9.58
N ILE A 38 8.67 -6.56 -8.78
CA ILE A 38 8.77 -6.52 -7.31
C ILE A 38 10.14 -7.11 -6.92
N GLY A 39 10.87 -6.35 -6.12
CA GLY A 39 12.19 -6.68 -5.59
C GLY A 39 12.16 -7.78 -4.52
N MET A 40 13.25 -7.89 -3.77
CA MET A 40 13.48 -8.91 -2.73
C MET A 40 13.43 -10.36 -3.25
N ARG A 41 13.82 -11.29 -2.38
CA ARG A 41 13.75 -12.74 -2.64
C ARG A 41 12.54 -13.33 -1.94
N TRP A 42 11.78 -14.15 -2.66
CA TRP A 42 10.53 -14.72 -2.16
C TRP A 42 10.70 -16.23 -2.00
N ARG A 43 10.27 -16.79 -0.86
CA ARG A 43 10.55 -18.19 -0.50
C ARG A 43 9.59 -19.21 -1.13
N SER A 44 8.86 -18.86 -2.19
CA SER A 44 7.68 -19.64 -2.58
C SER A 44 7.95 -20.97 -3.28
N ASP A 45 9.21 -21.39 -3.52
CA ASP A 45 9.59 -22.74 -3.97
C ASP A 45 11.13 -22.86 -4.01
N GLY A 46 11.79 -23.00 -2.86
CA GLY A 46 13.25 -23.22 -2.82
C GLY A 46 14.14 -21.98 -2.98
N GLY A 47 13.59 -20.76 -2.84
CA GLY A 47 14.36 -19.51 -2.84
C GLY A 47 14.46 -18.78 -4.18
N THR A 48 13.57 -19.09 -5.12
CA THR A 48 13.50 -18.49 -6.46
C THR A 48 13.14 -17.00 -6.42
N THR A 49 13.77 -16.21 -7.29
CA THR A 49 13.42 -14.78 -7.45
C THR A 49 12.13 -14.62 -8.26
N LEU A 50 11.40 -13.51 -8.07
CA LEU A 50 10.15 -13.30 -8.80
C LEU A 50 10.29 -13.30 -10.33
N PRO A 51 11.38 -12.77 -10.93
CA PRO A 51 11.63 -12.89 -12.36
C PRO A 51 11.72 -14.33 -12.87
N GLU A 52 12.18 -15.27 -12.04
CA GLU A 52 12.41 -16.68 -12.40
C GLU A 52 11.21 -17.58 -12.06
N MET A 53 10.22 -17.05 -11.33
CA MET A 53 9.00 -17.78 -10.96
C MET A 53 8.24 -18.26 -12.21
N ARG A 54 7.70 -19.47 -12.19
CA ARG A 54 6.86 -19.97 -13.30
C ARG A 54 5.57 -19.16 -13.42
N ASP A 55 5.07 -18.99 -14.65
CA ASP A 55 3.85 -18.21 -14.92
C ASP A 55 2.63 -18.76 -14.18
N GLU A 56 2.49 -20.09 -14.07
CA GLU A 56 1.37 -20.70 -13.36
C GLU A 56 1.43 -20.44 -11.85
N THR A 57 2.64 -20.43 -11.28
CA THR A 57 2.85 -20.09 -9.87
C THR A 57 2.50 -18.63 -9.63
N LEU A 58 2.98 -17.71 -10.47
CA LEU A 58 2.65 -16.29 -10.34
C LEU A 58 1.14 -16.07 -10.50
N ALA A 59 0.52 -16.67 -11.51
CA ALA A 59 -0.92 -16.56 -11.75
C ALA A 59 -1.75 -17.04 -10.54
N GLY A 60 -1.34 -18.14 -9.89
CA GLY A 60 -1.97 -18.61 -8.65
C GLY A 60 -1.87 -17.60 -7.51
N ILE A 61 -0.71 -16.96 -7.33
CA ILE A 61 -0.52 -15.91 -6.31
C ILE A 61 -1.41 -14.69 -6.62
N LEU A 62 -1.48 -14.27 -7.89
CA LEU A 62 -2.34 -13.15 -8.30
C LEU A 62 -3.82 -13.47 -8.06
N ASP A 63 -4.25 -14.71 -8.29
CA ASP A 63 -5.64 -15.14 -8.10
C ASP A 63 -6.02 -15.13 -6.61
N GLU A 64 -5.16 -15.66 -5.75
CA GLU A 64 -5.39 -15.62 -4.29
C GLU A 64 -5.39 -14.18 -3.75
N ALA A 65 -4.45 -13.32 -4.18
CA ALA A 65 -4.44 -11.91 -3.80
C ALA A 65 -5.73 -11.18 -4.21
N SER A 66 -6.24 -11.44 -5.42
CA SER A 66 -7.51 -10.90 -5.90
C SER A 66 -8.70 -11.42 -5.11
N LYS A 67 -8.73 -12.72 -4.76
CA LYS A 67 -9.78 -13.31 -3.92
C LYS A 67 -9.80 -12.71 -2.53
N ASP A 68 -8.63 -12.50 -1.93
CA ASP A 68 -8.51 -11.89 -0.61
C ASP A 68 -9.07 -10.47 -0.60
N LEU A 69 -8.73 -9.65 -1.61
CA LEU A 69 -9.31 -8.32 -1.77
C LEU A 69 -10.82 -8.36 -2.02
N ALA A 70 -11.31 -9.31 -2.81
CA ALA A 70 -12.73 -9.43 -3.13
C ALA A 70 -13.62 -9.74 -1.91
N ARG A 71 -13.04 -10.16 -0.77
CA ARG A 71 -13.77 -10.31 0.51
C ARG A 71 -14.28 -8.98 1.06
N PHE A 72 -13.66 -7.87 0.66
CA PHE A 72 -14.05 -6.55 1.11
C PHE A 72 -15.07 -5.92 0.16
N ALA A 73 -16.17 -5.44 0.73
CA ALA A 73 -17.21 -4.77 -0.04
C ALA A 73 -16.72 -3.47 -0.70
N THR A 74 -15.77 -2.77 -0.08
CA THR A 74 -15.22 -1.51 -0.59
C THR A 74 -13.72 -1.35 -0.30
N ASN A 75 -13.06 -0.47 -1.04
CA ASN A 75 -11.67 -0.07 -0.82
C ASN A 75 -11.45 0.50 0.58
N ALA A 76 -12.41 1.27 1.13
CA ALA A 76 -12.32 1.74 2.51
C ALA A 76 -12.20 0.60 3.51
N ARG A 77 -12.92 -0.52 3.29
CA ARG A 77 -12.86 -1.70 4.16
C ARG A 77 -11.55 -2.46 3.99
N ALA A 78 -11.08 -2.61 2.76
CA ALA A 78 -9.78 -3.22 2.49
C ALA A 78 -8.65 -2.40 3.15
N LEU A 79 -8.65 -1.07 2.97
CA LEU A 79 -7.65 -0.17 3.52
C LEU A 79 -7.62 -0.19 5.06
N LEU A 80 -8.80 -0.11 5.70
CA LEU A 80 -8.91 -0.24 7.15
C LEU A 80 -8.47 -1.61 7.65
N CYS A 81 -8.78 -2.68 6.92
CA CYS A 81 -8.37 -4.02 7.30
C CYS A 81 -6.86 -4.20 7.19
N PHE A 82 -6.22 -3.62 6.17
CA PHE A 82 -4.77 -3.55 6.09
C PHE A 82 -4.17 -2.83 7.30
N PHE A 83 -4.78 -1.76 7.82
CA PHE A 83 -4.29 -1.10 9.04
C PHE A 83 -4.66 -1.83 10.33
N ALA A 84 -5.82 -2.50 10.39
CA ALA A 84 -6.34 -3.14 11.61
C ALA A 84 -5.82 -4.57 11.83
N ASN A 85 -5.58 -5.35 10.78
CA ASN A 85 -5.12 -6.74 10.89
C ASN A 85 -3.70 -6.89 11.42
N LEU A 86 -2.95 -5.79 11.49
CA LEU A 86 -1.55 -5.84 11.89
C LEU A 86 -1.36 -5.85 13.41
N GLY A 87 -2.43 -5.73 14.21
CA GLY A 87 -2.29 -5.51 15.65
C GLY A 87 -1.43 -4.29 15.99
N CYS A 88 -1.28 -3.38 15.02
CA CYS A 88 -0.48 -2.17 15.16
C CYS A 88 -1.04 -1.33 16.29
N ASP A 89 -0.16 -0.95 17.22
CA ASP A 89 -0.43 0.19 18.09
C ASP A 89 -0.91 1.38 17.24
N GLU A 90 -1.85 2.17 17.77
CA GLU A 90 -2.42 3.33 17.06
C GLU A 90 -1.34 4.33 16.59
N GLY A 91 -0.15 4.28 17.19
CA GLY A 91 1.01 5.08 16.79
C GLY A 91 1.66 4.68 15.46
N LEU A 92 1.44 3.46 14.97
CA LEU A 92 2.18 2.87 13.85
C LEU A 92 1.49 3.00 12.50
N HIS A 93 0.33 3.66 12.42
CA HIS A 93 -0.38 3.91 11.17
C HIS A 93 -0.85 5.36 11.02
N ILE A 94 -1.07 5.75 9.76
CA ILE A 94 -1.67 7.03 9.37
C ILE A 94 -2.54 6.80 8.12
N ALA A 95 -3.63 7.55 8.00
CA ALA A 95 -4.50 7.59 6.84
C ALA A 95 -5.25 8.92 6.85
N ALA A 96 -4.57 9.99 6.43
CA ALA A 96 -5.00 11.37 6.62
C ALA A 96 -4.71 12.24 5.39
N TYR A 97 -5.49 13.29 5.20
CA TYR A 97 -5.13 14.42 4.35
C TYR A 97 -4.18 15.36 5.09
N ASP A 98 -3.38 16.06 4.29
CA ASP A 98 -2.60 17.16 4.79
C ASP A 98 -3.46 18.40 5.13
N THR A 99 -2.84 19.40 5.75
CA THR A 99 -3.53 20.64 6.15
C THR A 99 -4.10 21.45 4.98
N THR A 100 -3.72 21.15 3.74
CA THR A 100 -4.25 21.82 2.54
C THR A 100 -5.32 21.00 1.83
N ASP A 101 -5.74 19.86 2.39
CA ASP A 101 -6.73 18.95 1.81
C ASP A 101 -6.41 18.52 0.37
N SER A 102 -5.12 18.50 0.02
CA SER A 102 -4.66 18.27 -1.35
C SER A 102 -3.89 16.96 -1.48
N HIS A 103 -3.29 16.49 -0.40
CA HIS A 103 -2.52 15.25 -0.38
C HIS A 103 -3.05 14.29 0.68
N PHE A 104 -3.56 13.14 0.24
CA PHE A 104 -3.88 12.04 1.13
C PHE A 104 -2.66 11.12 1.27
N LEU A 105 -2.33 10.78 2.52
CA LEU A 105 -1.28 9.85 2.91
C LEU A 105 -1.91 8.72 3.71
N ALA A 106 -1.59 7.49 3.36
CA ALA A 106 -1.95 6.32 4.14
C ALA A 106 -0.80 5.34 4.23
N GLY A 107 -0.60 4.72 5.39
CA GLY A 107 0.43 3.72 5.55
C GLY A 107 0.68 3.31 7.00
N THR A 108 1.65 2.40 7.15
CA THR A 108 2.00 1.75 8.40
C THR A 108 3.49 1.43 8.45
N LEU A 109 4.07 1.48 9.65
CA LEU A 109 5.45 1.07 9.90
C LEU A 109 5.64 -0.45 9.90
N THR A 110 4.58 -1.24 10.11
CA THR A 110 4.70 -2.70 10.17
C THR A 110 3.81 -3.33 9.11
N TRP A 111 4.41 -4.03 8.16
CA TRP A 111 3.74 -4.69 7.05
C TRP A 111 4.23 -6.13 6.88
N SER A 112 3.53 -6.87 6.04
CA SER A 112 3.81 -8.26 5.73
C SER A 112 5.05 -8.45 4.85
N GLU A 113 5.72 -9.59 5.03
CA GLU A 113 6.74 -10.13 4.12
C GLU A 113 6.16 -11.22 3.19
N ASN A 114 4.83 -11.45 3.22
CA ASN A 114 4.16 -12.38 2.32
C ASN A 114 3.91 -11.73 0.96
N LEU A 115 4.40 -12.36 -0.11
CA LEU A 115 4.27 -11.85 -1.49
C LEU A 115 2.81 -11.64 -1.92
N GLY A 116 1.90 -12.56 -1.56
CA GLY A 116 0.48 -12.44 -1.89
C GLY A 116 -0.18 -11.25 -1.20
N GLU A 117 0.13 -11.03 0.08
CA GLU A 117 -0.37 -9.87 0.84
C GLU A 117 0.22 -8.55 0.33
N ILE A 118 1.50 -8.56 -0.09
CA ILE A 118 2.14 -7.43 -0.75
C ILE A 118 1.46 -7.11 -2.08
N ILE A 119 1.18 -8.11 -2.91
CA ILE A 119 0.47 -7.93 -4.18
C ILE A 119 -0.94 -7.41 -3.93
N ALA A 120 -1.67 -7.93 -2.94
CA ALA A 120 -2.99 -7.41 -2.56
C ALA A 120 -2.93 -5.94 -2.11
N CYS A 121 -1.93 -5.58 -1.30
CA CYS A 121 -1.70 -4.21 -0.85
C CYS A 121 -1.44 -3.26 -2.03
N LEU A 122 -0.48 -3.62 -2.89
CA LEU A 122 -0.13 -2.84 -4.08
C LEU A 122 -1.32 -2.74 -5.05
N THR A 123 -2.08 -3.82 -5.23
CA THR A 123 -3.30 -3.85 -6.06
C THR A 123 -4.31 -2.81 -5.59
N LEU A 124 -4.59 -2.75 -4.28
CA LEU A 124 -5.46 -1.72 -3.69
C LEU A 124 -4.92 -0.31 -3.93
N MET A 125 -3.62 -0.09 -3.68
CA MET A 125 -2.96 1.20 -3.85
C MET A 125 -3.01 1.68 -5.30
N ARG A 126 -2.74 0.78 -6.26
CA ARG A 126 -2.77 1.08 -7.70
C ARG A 126 -4.16 1.45 -8.19
N GLY A 127 -5.21 0.86 -7.61
CA GLY A 127 -6.61 1.13 -7.98
C GLY A 127 -7.05 2.59 -7.79
N VAL A 128 -6.33 3.40 -7.01
CA VAL A 128 -6.63 4.83 -6.90
C VAL A 128 -6.49 5.56 -8.24
N ALA A 129 -5.67 5.05 -9.16
CA ALA A 129 -5.42 5.63 -10.48
C ALA A 129 -6.69 5.89 -11.30
N ASP A 130 -7.73 5.07 -11.14
CA ASP A 130 -9.02 5.22 -11.82
C ASP A 130 -9.82 6.44 -11.35
N TYR A 131 -9.46 6.98 -10.18
CA TYR A 131 -10.18 8.05 -9.50
C TYR A 131 -9.44 9.39 -9.52
N LEU A 132 -8.20 9.40 -10.03
CA LEU A 132 -7.39 10.59 -10.19
C LEU A 132 -7.83 11.40 -11.42
N ALA A 133 -8.02 12.70 -11.24
CA ALA A 133 -8.27 13.66 -12.31
C ALA A 133 -7.00 13.99 -13.11
N PRO A 134 -7.10 14.57 -14.32
CA PRO A 134 -5.91 15.03 -15.04
C PRO A 134 -5.05 15.99 -14.19
N GLY A 135 -3.76 15.68 -14.05
CA GLY A 135 -2.81 16.43 -13.23
C GLY A 135 -2.68 15.92 -11.79
N GLU A 136 -3.59 15.08 -11.32
CA GLU A 136 -3.45 14.32 -10.07
C GLU A 136 -2.53 13.11 -10.27
N ARG A 137 -1.85 12.72 -9.19
CA ARG A 137 -0.79 11.71 -9.20
C ARG A 137 -0.57 11.13 -7.82
N GLY A 138 0.12 10.01 -7.73
CA GLY A 138 0.56 9.45 -6.47
C GLY A 138 1.78 8.54 -6.61
N THR A 139 2.28 8.16 -5.45
CA THR A 139 3.37 7.23 -5.29
C THR A 139 3.07 6.31 -4.12
N ALA A 140 3.53 5.07 -4.20
CA ALA A 140 3.48 4.15 -3.07
C ALA A 140 4.81 3.41 -2.93
N VAL A 141 5.09 2.94 -1.73
CA VAL A 141 6.33 2.22 -1.42
C VAL A 141 6.08 1.13 -0.39
N ILE A 142 6.75 -0.01 -0.56
CA ILE A 142 6.92 -1.02 0.48
C ILE A 142 8.42 -1.17 0.72
N HIS A 143 8.87 -0.76 1.90
CA HIS A 143 10.29 -0.57 2.21
C HIS A 143 10.62 -0.88 3.67
N ASN A 144 11.70 -1.61 3.88
CA ASN A 144 12.28 -1.85 5.20
C ASN A 144 13.14 -0.67 5.63
N TYR A 145 12.59 0.16 6.52
CA TYR A 145 13.19 1.41 6.97
C TYR A 145 14.35 1.24 7.97
N ILE A 146 14.55 0.05 8.56
CA ILE A 146 15.67 -0.21 9.48
C ILE A 146 16.94 -0.57 8.72
N TRP A 147 16.80 -1.39 7.67
CA TRP A 147 17.93 -1.91 6.89
C TRP A 147 18.16 -1.15 5.58
N GLY A 148 17.41 -0.06 5.36
CA GLY A 148 17.40 0.75 4.15
C GLY A 148 18.64 1.59 3.86
N GLY A 149 19.65 1.53 4.73
CA GLY A 149 20.85 2.39 4.65
C GLY A 149 21.62 2.28 3.34
N ASP A 150 21.77 1.08 2.75
CA ASP A 150 22.65 0.89 1.57
C ASP A 150 22.30 -0.31 0.66
N GLY A 151 21.16 -1.01 0.88
CA GLY A 151 20.85 -2.26 0.20
C GLY A 151 19.67 -2.19 -0.78
N ARG A 152 19.87 -2.67 -2.03
CA ARG A 152 18.77 -2.95 -2.99
C ARG A 152 17.74 -3.96 -2.45
N ASP A 153 18.09 -4.68 -1.39
CA ASP A 153 17.25 -5.71 -0.77
C ASP A 153 16.26 -5.15 0.27
N ALA A 154 16.28 -3.84 0.55
CA ALA A 154 15.38 -3.22 1.55
C ALA A 154 14.03 -2.78 0.97
N THR A 155 13.92 -2.55 -0.34
CA THR A 155 12.67 -2.11 -0.97
C THR A 155 12.05 -3.27 -1.75
N ALA A 156 10.81 -3.61 -1.42
CA ALA A 156 10.03 -4.60 -2.15
C ALA A 156 9.45 -3.99 -3.43
N ALA A 157 8.89 -2.78 -3.32
CA ALA A 157 8.26 -2.11 -4.44
C ALA A 157 8.22 -0.60 -4.27
N ALA A 158 8.28 0.12 -5.37
CA ALA A 158 7.84 1.51 -5.47
C ALA A 158 6.92 1.66 -6.69
N LEU A 159 5.86 2.45 -6.54
CA LEU A 159 4.84 2.68 -7.56
C LEU A 159 4.85 4.14 -8.00
N ASP A 160 4.62 4.34 -9.29
CA ASP A 160 4.16 5.60 -9.87
C ASP A 160 2.70 5.42 -10.29
N ILE A 161 1.85 6.35 -9.86
CA ILE A 161 0.40 6.31 -10.04
C ILE A 161 -0.03 7.61 -10.72
N GLY A 162 -0.53 7.49 -11.94
CA GLY A 162 -1.08 8.59 -12.71
C GLY A 162 -2.58 8.46 -12.91
N ALA A 163 -3.18 9.52 -13.46
CA ALA A 163 -4.59 9.54 -13.82
C ALA A 163 -4.96 8.54 -14.94
N ALA A 164 -6.27 8.31 -15.06
CA ALA A 164 -6.88 7.42 -16.06
C ALA A 164 -6.41 5.97 -15.97
N GLY A 165 -6.36 5.43 -14.74
CA GLY A 165 -6.04 4.01 -14.48
C GLY A 165 -4.58 3.64 -14.68
N LYS A 166 -3.71 4.61 -14.92
CA LYS A 166 -2.28 4.36 -15.18
C LYS A 166 -1.52 4.19 -13.87
N SER A 167 -0.96 3.02 -13.65
CA SER A 167 0.05 2.83 -12.61
C SER A 167 1.08 1.79 -13.03
N ARG A 168 2.31 1.94 -12.55
CA ARG A 168 3.40 1.02 -12.83
C ARG A 168 4.31 0.86 -11.61
N LEU A 169 4.90 -0.31 -11.50
CA LEU A 169 6.09 -0.52 -10.68
C LEU A 169 7.26 0.23 -11.30
N LEU A 170 7.96 0.98 -10.45
CA LEU A 170 9.15 1.72 -10.83
C LEU A 170 10.36 0.78 -10.83
N PRO A 171 11.32 1.01 -11.74
CA PRO A 171 12.57 0.26 -11.73
C PRO A 171 13.43 0.61 -10.50
N PRO A 172 14.34 -0.28 -10.06
CA PRO A 172 15.08 -0.12 -8.81
C PRO A 172 15.92 1.15 -8.66
N ASP A 173 16.38 1.72 -9.76
CA ASP A 173 17.12 2.99 -9.81
C ASP A 173 16.26 4.21 -9.41
N ALA A 174 14.94 4.12 -9.55
CA ALA A 174 14.01 5.18 -9.16
C ALA A 174 13.54 5.05 -7.69
N TRP A 175 13.77 3.91 -7.02
CA TRP A 175 13.29 3.66 -5.66
C TRP A 175 13.84 4.64 -4.62
N PRO A 176 15.13 5.02 -4.61
CA PRO A 176 15.67 5.91 -3.57
C PRO A 176 14.94 7.25 -3.50
N GLY A 177 14.55 7.82 -4.65
CA GLY A 177 13.81 9.08 -4.69
C GLY A 177 12.41 8.97 -4.10
N VAL A 178 11.72 7.84 -4.33
CA VAL A 178 10.39 7.60 -3.75
C VAL A 178 10.50 7.33 -2.25
N VAL A 179 11.43 6.46 -1.82
CA VAL A 179 11.68 6.15 -0.41
C VAL A 179 12.00 7.43 0.37
N ALA A 180 12.89 8.28 -0.15
CA ALA A 180 13.25 9.55 0.49
C ALA A 180 12.04 10.48 0.69
N GLY A 181 11.03 10.40 -0.18
CA GLY A 181 9.78 11.16 -0.03
C GLY A 181 8.91 10.74 1.15
N PHE A 182 9.09 9.52 1.67
CA PHE A 182 8.36 9.00 2.84
C PHE A 182 9.18 9.03 4.13
N GLN A 183 10.49 9.28 4.07
CA GLN A 183 11.35 9.30 5.27
C GLN A 183 10.83 10.23 6.38
N PRO A 184 10.38 11.48 6.11
CA PRO A 184 9.85 12.34 7.17
C PRO A 184 8.60 11.78 7.86
N VAL A 185 7.82 10.96 7.15
CA VAL A 185 6.65 10.28 7.72
C VAL A 185 7.09 9.15 8.64
N VAL A 186 8.04 8.33 8.18
CA VAL A 186 8.64 7.24 8.95
C VAL A 186 9.25 7.78 10.25
N ASP A 187 10.10 8.81 10.16
CA ASP A 187 10.77 9.43 11.31
C ASP A 187 9.75 9.96 12.33
N ALA A 188 8.71 10.66 11.87
CA ALA A 188 7.66 11.16 12.76
C ALA A 188 6.92 10.03 13.46
N MET A 189 6.59 8.95 12.76
CA MET A 189 5.87 7.81 13.32
C MET A 189 6.73 6.98 14.29
N LEU A 190 8.03 6.85 14.04
CA LEU A 190 8.97 6.22 14.97
C LEU A 190 9.11 7.00 16.28
N ASP A 191 9.00 8.33 16.21
CA ASP A 191 8.92 9.19 17.39
C ASP A 191 7.51 9.23 18.02
N HIS A 192 6.59 8.38 17.57
CA HIS A 192 5.18 8.34 17.98
C HIS A 192 4.39 9.63 17.71
N ARG A 193 4.86 10.46 16.79
CA ARG A 193 4.24 11.74 16.38
C ARG A 193 3.51 11.58 15.04
N LEU A 194 2.76 12.61 14.67
CA LEU A 194 2.28 12.80 13.30
C LEU A 194 3.32 13.63 12.52
N PRO A 195 3.44 13.43 11.20
CA PRO A 195 4.17 14.38 10.37
C PRO A 195 3.50 15.76 10.45
N GLU A 196 4.27 16.84 10.45
CA GLU A 196 3.79 18.20 10.79
C GLU A 196 2.59 18.67 9.94
N THR A 197 2.53 18.25 8.68
CA THR A 197 1.46 18.63 7.75
C THR A 197 0.19 17.80 7.87
N TYR A 198 0.15 16.79 8.75
CA TYR A 198 -1.00 15.90 8.93
C TYR A 198 -1.60 16.08 10.33
N PRO A 199 -2.77 16.71 10.46
CA PRO A 199 -3.31 17.10 11.76
C PRO A 199 -3.98 15.95 12.53
N ILE A 200 -4.29 14.84 11.86
CA ILE A 200 -5.00 13.70 12.44
C ILE A 200 -4.39 12.38 11.95
N ARG A 201 -4.63 11.29 12.69
CA ARG A 201 -4.17 9.93 12.30
C ARG A 201 -5.06 9.28 11.25
N LEU A 202 -6.37 9.48 11.32
CA LEU A 202 -7.34 8.76 10.51
C LEU A 202 -8.47 9.68 10.03
N GLU A 203 -8.66 9.73 8.72
CA GLU A 203 -9.70 10.53 8.08
C GLU A 203 -11.10 10.19 8.60
N PRO A 204 -11.94 11.20 8.89
CA PRO A 204 -13.33 10.98 9.30
C PRO A 204 -14.12 10.17 8.27
N ALA A 205 -13.83 10.33 6.98
CA ALA A 205 -14.43 9.52 5.92
C ALA A 205 -14.17 8.03 6.15
N LEU A 206 -12.94 7.64 6.45
CA LEU A 206 -12.57 6.26 6.80
C LEU A 206 -13.14 5.82 8.15
N GLN A 207 -13.24 6.69 9.14
CA GLN A 207 -13.82 6.34 10.45
C GLN A 207 -15.28 5.87 10.34
N ARG A 208 -16.08 6.46 9.44
CA ARG A 208 -17.45 5.98 9.15
C ARG A 208 -17.46 4.54 8.63
N HIS A 209 -16.36 4.12 8.00
CA HIS A 209 -16.14 2.75 7.58
C HIS A 209 -15.48 1.86 8.66
N ARG A 210 -15.28 2.31 9.91
CA ARG A 210 -14.98 1.39 11.03
C ARG A 210 -16.26 0.82 11.66
N ILE A 211 -17.32 1.61 11.66
CA ILE A 211 -18.56 1.32 12.39
C ILE A 211 -19.52 0.58 11.45
N GLY A 212 -19.52 -0.75 11.52
CA GLY A 212 -20.45 -1.61 10.79
C GLY A 212 -19.77 -2.86 10.28
N GLY A 213 -19.71 -3.91 11.08
CA GLY A 213 -19.14 -5.19 10.68
C GLY A 213 -18.57 -5.91 11.89
N THR A 214 -19.43 -6.69 12.55
CA THR A 214 -19.03 -7.89 13.28
C THR A 214 -17.91 -8.60 12.52
N ALA A 215 -16.80 -8.86 13.19
CA ALA A 215 -15.78 -9.77 12.69
C ALA A 215 -16.46 -11.07 12.20
N PRO A 216 -16.07 -11.64 11.05
CA PRO A 216 -16.44 -13.02 10.78
C PRO A 216 -15.80 -13.85 11.89
N THR A 217 -16.64 -14.45 12.73
CA THR A 217 -16.22 -15.52 13.63
C THR A 217 -15.59 -16.60 12.77
N ALA A 218 -14.29 -16.80 12.95
CA ALA A 218 -13.60 -17.99 12.47
C ALA A 218 -14.27 -19.20 13.15
N ASN A 219 -14.82 -20.10 12.34
CA ASN A 219 -15.02 -21.50 12.71
C ASN A 219 -13.86 -22.29 12.13
#